data_AF-A0A965T597-F1
#
_entry.id   AF-A0A965T597-F1
#
_cell.length_a   1.000
_cell.length_b   1.000
_cell.length_c   1.000
_cell.angle_alpha   90.00
_cell.angle_beta   90.00
_cell.angle_gamma   90.00
#
_symmetry.space_group_name_H-M   'P 1'
#
loop_
_entity.id
_entity.type
_entity.pdbx_description
1 polymer ?
#
loop_
_entity_poly.entity_id
_entity_poly.type
_entity_poly.pdbx_seq_one_letter_code
_entity_poly.pdbx_strand_id
1 'polypeptide(L)'
;MNQERIQKIRTILNNSIGFILFLVCAVAIYNKVASNDNLNEFGDQIKKQFYTIGFFQWTVLIILFVLNYLMESIKWKLVLAELNPTSILKSFKSVLVGQAFAFFTPVRSGDYVGRILFLEPGNKLKGLAQMAWASYAQLLITLFFGSIGLFYNLPFLPWLKWVGPFIAAAAWIIYFHPG
;
A
#
# COMPACT_ATOMS: atom_id res chain seq x y z
N MET A 1 -3.90 27.25 26.21
CA MET A 1 -3.40 28.03 25.05
C MET A 1 -2.15 27.45 24.37
N ASN A 2 -1.26 26.71 25.05
CA ASN A 2 -0.06 26.09 24.40
C ASN A 2 -0.33 24.77 23.65
N GLN A 3 -1.28 23.95 24.09
CA GLN A 3 -1.54 22.62 23.50
C GLN A 3 -2.07 22.68 22.06
N GLU A 4 -2.98 23.61 21.76
CA GLU A 4 -3.50 23.79 20.39
C GLU A 4 -2.43 24.26 19.41
N ARG A 5 -1.54 25.15 19.83
CA ARG A 5 -0.41 25.62 19.00
C ARG A 5 0.56 24.48 18.68
N ILE A 6 0.88 23.65 19.67
CA ILE A 6 1.76 22.48 19.48
C ILE A 6 1.12 21.47 18.52
N GLN A 7 -0.18 21.19 18.66
CA GLN A 7 -0.90 20.32 17.70
C GLN A 7 -0.89 20.90 16.29
N LYS A 8 -1.17 22.21 16.14
CA LYS A 8 -1.18 22.87 14.82
C LYS A 8 0.19 22.83 14.15
N ILE A 9 1.26 23.06 14.89
CA ILE A 9 2.64 22.97 14.40
C ILE A 9 2.98 21.53 14.01
N ARG A 10 2.58 20.52 14.80
CA ARG A 10 2.78 19.11 14.48
C ARG A 10 2.05 18.69 13.19
N THR A 11 0.81 19.17 13.00
CA THR A 11 0.03 18.90 11.78
C THR A 11 0.66 19.57 10.55
N ILE A 12 1.09 20.82 10.68
CA ILE A 12 1.80 21.54 9.60
C ILE A 12 3.11 20.82 9.26
N LEU A 13 3.91 20.45 10.26
CA LEU A 13 5.17 19.74 10.06
C LEU A 13 4.96 18.40 9.34
N ASN A 14 3.94 17.62 9.74
CA ASN A 14 3.64 16.33 9.14
C ASN A 14 3.20 16.46 7.67
N ASN A 15 2.39 17.49 7.36
CA ASN A 15 1.98 17.78 5.98
C ASN A 15 3.17 18.31 5.14
N SER A 16 4.07 19.08 5.74
CA SER A 16 5.28 19.59 5.08
C SER A 16 6.28 18.49 4.74
N ILE A 17 6.41 17.44 5.57
CA ILE A 17 7.28 16.29 5.26
C ILE A 17 6.85 15.63 3.95
N GLY A 18 5.54 15.41 3.76
CA GLY A 18 5.01 14.86 2.52
C GLY A 18 5.28 15.75 1.31
N PHE A 19 5.16 17.07 1.48
CA PHE A 19 5.43 18.04 0.42
C PHE A 19 6.92 18.12 0.06
N ILE A 20 7.80 18.11 1.06
CA ILE A 20 9.25 18.07 0.85
C ILE A 20 9.66 16.78 0.14
N LEU A 21 9.14 15.63 0.58
CA LEU A 21 9.39 14.35 -0.09
C LEU A 21 8.93 14.39 -1.55
N PHE A 22 7.74 14.94 -1.80
CA PHE A 22 7.23 15.13 -3.16
C PHE A 22 8.16 15.99 -4.01
N LEU A 23 8.63 17.14 -3.50
CA LEU A 23 9.56 18.01 -4.21
C LEU A 23 10.91 17.32 -4.48
N VAL A 24 11.46 16.61 -3.50
CA VAL A 24 12.71 15.85 -3.67
C VAL A 24 12.54 14.77 -4.73
N CYS A 25 11.45 14.00 -4.68
CA CYS A 25 11.14 13.01 -5.71
C CYS A 25 10.92 13.66 -7.08
N ALA A 26 10.20 14.78 -7.16
CA ALA A 26 9.95 15.49 -8.41
C ALA A 26 11.25 16.01 -9.03
N VAL A 27 12.15 16.60 -8.23
CA VAL A 27 13.48 17.04 -8.68
C VAL A 27 14.36 15.86 -9.05
N ALA A 28 14.33 14.76 -8.28
CA ALA A 28 15.08 13.55 -8.61
C ALA A 28 14.61 12.93 -9.92
N ILE A 29 13.29 12.86 -10.16
CA ILE A 29 12.69 12.40 -11.41
C ILE A 29 13.05 13.37 -12.53
N TYR A 30 12.91 14.68 -12.33
CA TYR A 30 13.26 15.69 -13.33
C TYR A 30 14.73 15.60 -13.72
N ASN A 31 15.66 15.52 -12.76
CA ASN A 31 17.08 15.36 -13.03
C ASN A 31 17.35 14.02 -13.73
N LYS A 32 16.69 12.94 -13.32
CA LYS A 32 16.83 11.64 -13.98
C LYS A 32 16.28 11.65 -15.41
N VAL A 33 15.24 12.42 -15.69
CA VAL A 33 14.61 12.54 -17.01
C VAL A 33 15.38 13.53 -17.90
N ALA A 34 15.82 14.67 -17.35
CA ALA A 34 16.50 15.72 -18.08
C ALA A 34 18.00 15.43 -18.33
N SER A 35 18.65 14.64 -17.47
CA SER A 35 20.04 14.18 -17.70
C SER A 35 20.14 12.94 -18.57
N ASN A 36 19.03 12.25 -18.88
CA ASN A 36 19.02 11.13 -19.82
C ASN A 36 18.29 11.55 -21.10
N ASP A 37 19.04 11.92 -22.15
CA ASP A 37 18.52 12.17 -23.52
C ASP A 37 17.85 10.95 -24.17
N ASN A 38 17.76 9.82 -23.46
CA ASN A 38 17.20 8.55 -23.87
C ASN A 38 15.67 8.44 -23.72
N LEU A 39 14.94 9.56 -23.64
CA LEU A 39 13.46 9.54 -23.60
C LEU A 39 12.86 8.79 -24.80
N ASN A 40 13.47 8.92 -25.98
CA ASN A 40 13.09 8.18 -27.17
C ASN A 40 13.39 6.67 -27.02
N GLU A 41 14.55 6.31 -26.44
CA GLU A 41 14.88 4.92 -26.17
C GLU A 41 13.94 4.27 -25.14
N PHE A 42 13.52 4.99 -24.09
CA PHE A 42 12.52 4.49 -23.14
C PHE A 42 11.17 4.25 -23.82
N GLY A 43 10.73 5.18 -24.68
CA GLY A 43 9.52 5.03 -25.48
C GLY A 43 9.59 3.80 -26.40
N ASP A 44 10.72 3.58 -27.04
CA ASP A 44 10.95 2.44 -27.92
C ASP A 44 11.09 1.11 -27.14
N GLN A 45 11.70 1.14 -25.96
CA GLN A 45 11.79 -0.02 -25.06
C GLN A 45 10.40 -0.43 -24.53
N ILE A 46 9.56 0.52 -24.15
CA ILE A 46 8.18 0.24 -23.72
C ILE A 46 7.40 -0.40 -24.87
N LYS A 47 7.42 0.22 -26.07
CA LYS A 47 6.76 -0.36 -27.26
C LYS A 47 7.28 -1.77 -27.53
N LYS A 48 8.59 -1.98 -27.51
CA LYS A 48 9.20 -3.29 -27.72
C LYS A 48 8.77 -4.30 -26.66
N GLN A 49 8.64 -3.90 -25.39
CA GLN A 49 8.13 -4.78 -24.34
C GLN A 49 6.68 -5.17 -24.59
N PHE A 50 5.81 -4.26 -25.02
CA PHE A 50 4.42 -4.59 -25.36
C PHE A 50 4.31 -5.65 -26.46
N TYR A 51 5.20 -5.62 -27.47
CA TYR A 51 5.25 -6.65 -28.51
C TYR A 51 5.97 -7.94 -28.09
N THR A 52 6.92 -7.85 -27.15
CA THR A 52 7.71 -9.00 -26.66
C THR A 52 6.95 -9.82 -25.62
N ILE A 53 6.06 -9.18 -24.85
CA ILE A 53 5.21 -9.86 -23.87
C ILE A 53 4.14 -10.65 -24.63
N GLY A 54 4.29 -11.97 -24.62
CA GLY A 54 3.35 -12.88 -25.24
C GLY A 54 1.99 -12.92 -24.52
N PHE A 55 0.97 -13.40 -25.24
CA PHE A 55 -0.40 -13.53 -24.72
C PHE A 55 -0.48 -14.28 -23.38
N PHE A 56 0.38 -15.28 -23.17
CA PHE A 56 0.43 -16.06 -21.92
C PHE A 56 0.78 -15.19 -20.70
N GLN A 57 1.76 -14.28 -20.82
CA GLN A 57 2.19 -13.43 -19.72
C GLN A 57 1.11 -12.41 -19.36
N TRP A 58 0.44 -11.83 -20.36
CA TRP A 58 -0.74 -10.97 -20.15
C TRP A 58 -1.87 -11.72 -19.46
N THR A 59 -2.14 -12.97 -19.86
CA THR A 59 -3.16 -13.82 -19.24
C THR A 59 -2.83 -14.07 -17.77
N VAL A 60 -1.59 -14.45 -17.47
CA VAL A 60 -1.10 -14.66 -16.09
C VAL A 60 -1.24 -13.39 -15.26
N LEU A 61 -0.88 -12.22 -15.81
CA LEU A 61 -1.03 -10.93 -15.13
C LEU A 61 -2.49 -10.64 -14.78
N ILE A 62 -3.42 -10.81 -15.72
CA ILE A 62 -4.85 -10.56 -15.50
C ILE A 62 -5.41 -11.53 -14.44
N ILE A 63 -5.02 -12.80 -14.50
CA ILE A 63 -5.42 -13.81 -13.51
C ILE A 63 -4.91 -13.42 -12.12
N LEU A 64 -3.62 -13.09 -11.98
CA LEU A 64 -3.02 -12.65 -10.72
C LEU A 64 -3.69 -11.38 -10.19
N PHE A 65 -4.01 -10.43 -11.06
CA PHE A 65 -4.74 -9.21 -10.70
C PHE A 65 -6.11 -9.54 -10.12
N VAL A 66 -6.92 -10.34 -10.82
CA VAL A 66 -8.26 -10.73 -10.35
C VAL A 66 -8.19 -11.52 -9.05
N LEU A 67 -7.26 -12.49 -8.96
CA LEU A 67 -7.06 -13.29 -7.75
C LEU A 67 -6.64 -12.42 -6.56
N ASN A 68 -5.78 -11.43 -6.77
CA ASN A 68 -5.34 -10.52 -5.71
C ASN A 68 -6.52 -9.75 -5.10
N TYR A 69 -7.36 -9.11 -5.94
CA TYR A 69 -8.52 -8.38 -5.45
C TYR A 69 -9.61 -9.30 -4.86
N LEU A 70 -9.75 -10.52 -5.39
CA LEU A 70 -10.68 -11.49 -4.84
C LEU A 70 -10.26 -11.94 -3.43
N MET A 71 -8.97 -12.23 -3.23
CA MET A 71 -8.40 -12.56 -1.92
C MET A 71 -8.58 -11.42 -0.92
N GLU A 72 -8.34 -10.18 -1.36
CA GLU A 72 -8.55 -8.99 -0.53
C GLU A 72 -10.02 -8.84 -0.12
N SER A 73 -10.94 -9.19 -1.02
CA SER A 73 -12.39 -9.13 -0.78
C SER A 73 -12.88 -10.25 0.15
N ILE A 74 -12.27 -11.44 0.08
CA ILE A 74 -12.53 -12.52 1.04
C ILE A 74 -12.02 -12.12 2.42
N LYS A 75 -10.79 -11.62 2.51
CA LYS A 75 -10.22 -11.09 3.76
C LYS A 75 -11.13 -10.00 4.35
N TRP A 76 -11.59 -9.07 3.52
CA TRP A 76 -12.48 -8.01 3.95
C TRP A 76 -13.83 -8.53 4.43
N LYS A 77 -14.41 -9.54 3.76
CA LYS A 77 -15.63 -10.21 4.21
C LYS A 77 -15.44 -10.87 5.58
N LEU A 78 -14.30 -11.53 5.80
CA LEU A 78 -13.99 -12.18 7.08
C LEU A 78 -13.87 -11.16 8.22
N VAL A 79 -13.18 -10.04 7.96
CA VAL A 79 -13.07 -8.93 8.92
C VAL A 79 -14.45 -8.37 9.26
N LEU A 80 -15.31 -8.18 8.24
CA LEU A 80 -16.65 -7.68 8.45
C LEU A 80 -17.62 -8.67 9.08
N ALA A 81 -17.36 -9.97 9.04
CA ALA A 81 -18.28 -10.98 9.56
C ALA A 81 -18.65 -10.75 11.04
N GLU A 82 -17.72 -10.19 11.82
CA GLU A 82 -17.92 -9.84 13.23
C GLU A 82 -18.78 -8.58 13.44
N LEU A 83 -18.81 -7.68 12.46
CA LEU A 83 -19.51 -6.39 12.56
C LEU A 83 -20.83 -6.35 11.81
N ASN A 84 -20.87 -6.95 10.62
CA ASN A 84 -21.99 -6.95 9.69
C ASN A 84 -21.80 -8.07 8.65
N PRO A 85 -22.57 -9.17 8.72
CA PRO A 85 -22.48 -10.25 7.73
C PRO A 85 -22.83 -9.71 6.33
N THR A 86 -21.88 -9.80 5.41
CA THR A 86 -22.03 -9.31 4.03
C THR A 86 -21.73 -10.40 3.01
N SER A 87 -22.32 -10.28 1.82
CA SER A 87 -22.04 -11.17 0.70
C SER A 87 -20.67 -10.84 0.09
N ILE A 88 -20.04 -11.86 -0.54
CA ILE A 88 -18.72 -11.68 -1.17
C ILE A 88 -18.75 -10.63 -2.29
N LEU A 89 -19.85 -10.53 -3.05
CA LEU A 89 -20.04 -9.50 -4.07
C LEU A 89 -20.06 -8.09 -3.47
N LYS A 90 -20.74 -7.90 -2.32
CA LYS A 90 -20.79 -6.60 -1.65
C LYS A 90 -19.42 -6.21 -1.11
N SER A 91 -18.68 -7.18 -0.55
CA SER A 91 -17.30 -6.99 -0.12
C SER A 91 -16.38 -6.63 -1.29
N PHE A 92 -16.50 -7.33 -2.42
CA PHE A 92 -15.72 -7.06 -3.63
C PHE A 92 -15.97 -5.66 -4.19
N LYS A 93 -17.24 -5.25 -4.31
CA LYS A 93 -17.60 -3.88 -4.68
C LYS A 93 -17.00 -2.85 -3.72
N SER A 94 -17.06 -3.12 -2.42
CA SER A 94 -16.49 -2.25 -1.39
C SER A 94 -14.97 -2.09 -1.52
N VAL A 95 -14.24 -3.16 -1.83
CA VAL A 95 -12.78 -3.13 -2.04
C VAL A 95 -12.43 -2.36 -3.30
N LEU A 96 -13.14 -2.58 -4.41
CA LEU A 96 -12.91 -1.84 -5.67
C LEU A 96 -13.18 -0.33 -5.51
N VAL A 97 -14.25 0.03 -4.82
CA VAL A 97 -14.57 1.44 -4.52
C VAL A 97 -13.49 2.03 -3.62
N GLY A 98 -13.07 1.33 -2.55
CA GLY A 98 -11.93 1.72 -1.72
C GLY A 98 -10.68 1.99 -2.55
N GLN A 99 -10.34 1.07 -3.44
CA GLN A 99 -9.17 1.20 -4.29
C GLN A 99 -9.26 2.41 -5.24
N ALA A 100 -10.43 2.67 -5.81
CA ALA A 100 -10.67 3.84 -6.65
C ALA A 100 -10.50 5.14 -5.84
N PHE A 101 -11.10 5.24 -4.66
CA PHE A 101 -10.92 6.40 -3.78
C PHE A 101 -9.46 6.59 -3.35
N ALA A 102 -8.73 5.50 -3.11
CA ALA A 102 -7.31 5.55 -2.75
C ALA A 102 -6.43 6.14 -3.85
N PHE A 103 -6.80 5.99 -5.13
CA PHE A 103 -6.08 6.62 -6.25
C PHE A 103 -6.28 8.13 -6.31
N PHE A 104 -7.49 8.61 -6.01
CA PHE A 104 -7.81 10.03 -6.07
C PHE A 104 -7.45 10.80 -4.79
N THR A 105 -7.25 10.11 -3.67
CA THR A 105 -7.01 10.74 -2.37
C THR A 105 -5.51 10.77 -2.02
N PRO A 106 -4.97 11.90 -1.52
CA PRO A 106 -3.58 11.96 -1.05
C PRO A 106 -3.33 10.93 0.07
N VAL A 107 -2.14 10.33 0.07
CA VAL A 107 -1.69 9.33 1.05
C VAL A 107 -2.56 8.05 1.07
N ARG A 108 -3.22 7.70 -0.04
CA ARG A 108 -4.07 6.49 -0.16
C ARG A 108 -5.15 6.33 0.93
N SER A 109 -5.47 7.41 1.64
CA SER A 109 -6.42 7.40 2.76
C SER A 109 -7.85 7.05 2.33
N GLY A 110 -8.14 7.21 1.04
CA GLY A 110 -9.40 6.82 0.41
C GLY A 110 -9.70 5.31 0.44
N ASP A 111 -8.71 4.44 0.63
CA ASP A 111 -8.93 2.99 0.76
C ASP A 111 -9.80 2.68 1.99
N TYR A 112 -9.45 3.29 3.11
CA TYR A 112 -10.15 3.14 4.38
C TYR A 112 -11.56 3.72 4.30
N VAL A 113 -11.68 4.93 3.72
CA VAL A 113 -12.97 5.63 3.59
C VAL A 113 -13.91 4.84 2.68
N GLY A 114 -13.46 4.47 1.48
CA GLY A 114 -14.30 3.77 0.51
C GLY A 114 -14.78 2.40 0.99
N ARG A 115 -13.99 1.72 1.85
CA ARG A 115 -14.38 0.43 2.42
C ARG A 115 -15.37 0.52 3.59
N ILE A 116 -15.31 1.57 4.43
CA ILE A 116 -16.30 1.76 5.52
C ILE A 116 -17.62 2.38 5.06
N LEU A 117 -17.72 2.90 3.83
CA LEU A 117 -18.96 3.49 3.31
C LEU A 117 -20.12 2.48 3.28
N PHE A 118 -19.82 1.19 3.12
CA PHE A 118 -20.80 0.12 3.05
C PHE A 118 -21.18 -0.47 4.42
N LEU A 119 -20.60 0.05 5.52
CA LEU A 119 -20.90 -0.36 6.89
C LEU A 119 -21.97 0.51 7.54
N GLU A 120 -22.73 -0.09 8.45
CA GLU A 120 -23.68 0.64 9.28
C GLU A 120 -22.98 1.72 10.12
N PRO A 121 -23.59 2.92 10.29
CA PRO A 121 -22.97 4.05 10.97
C PRO A 121 -22.36 3.72 12.34
N GLY A 122 -23.03 2.87 13.13
CA GLY A 122 -22.56 2.45 14.46
C GLY A 122 -21.29 1.59 14.46
N ASN A 123 -20.99 0.92 13.35
CA ASN A 123 -19.87 -0.02 13.24
C ASN A 123 -18.70 0.52 12.39
N LYS A 124 -18.79 1.74 11.84
CA LYS A 124 -17.75 2.32 10.98
C LYS A 124 -16.39 2.46 11.69
N LEU A 125 -16.39 2.92 12.94
CA LEU A 125 -15.15 3.10 13.70
C LEU A 125 -14.49 1.76 14.05
N LYS A 126 -15.30 0.77 14.46
CA LYS A 126 -14.80 -0.60 14.70
C LYS A 126 -14.26 -1.23 13.42
N GLY A 127 -14.94 -1.04 12.29
CA GLY A 127 -14.49 -1.54 10.98
C GLY A 127 -13.20 -0.89 10.51
N LEU A 128 -13.03 0.42 10.77
CA LEU A 128 -11.77 1.11 10.51
C LEU A 128 -10.61 0.54 11.34
N ALA A 129 -10.84 0.29 12.64
CA ALA A 129 -9.83 -0.29 13.51
C ALA A 129 -9.44 -1.72 13.06
N GLN A 130 -10.42 -2.55 12.74
CA GLN A 130 -10.16 -3.89 12.22
C GLN A 130 -9.44 -3.88 10.86
N MET A 131 -9.73 -2.90 9.98
CA MET A 131 -8.96 -2.70 8.75
C MET A 131 -7.51 -2.32 8.99
N ALA A 132 -7.26 -1.41 9.94
CA ALA A 132 -5.91 -1.04 10.31
C ALA A 132 -5.14 -2.27 10.84
N TRP A 133 -5.79 -3.09 11.66
CA TRP A 133 -5.23 -4.33 12.18
C TRP A 133 -4.90 -5.34 11.07
N ALA A 134 -5.85 -5.57 10.15
CA ALA A 134 -5.64 -6.46 9.01
C ALA A 134 -4.54 -5.96 8.05
N SER A 135 -4.45 -4.64 7.85
CA SER A 135 -3.39 -4.02 7.05
C SER A 135 -2.02 -4.18 7.71
N TYR A 136 -1.96 -4.09 9.04
CA TYR A 136 -0.74 -4.33 9.80
C TYR A 136 -0.31 -5.80 9.72
N ALA A 137 -1.23 -6.75 9.84
CA ALA A 137 -0.93 -8.17 9.63
C ALA A 137 -0.37 -8.44 8.23
N GLN A 138 -0.91 -7.80 7.20
CA GLN A 138 -0.38 -7.87 5.84
C GLN A 138 1.04 -7.27 5.72
N LEU A 139 1.31 -6.16 6.41
CA LEU A 139 2.66 -5.58 6.48
C LEU A 139 3.65 -6.56 7.11
N LEU A 140 3.28 -7.25 8.20
CA LEU A 140 4.15 -8.26 8.84
C LEU A 140 4.52 -9.38 7.87
N ILE A 141 3.53 -9.92 7.16
CA ILE A 141 3.76 -10.97 6.16
C ILE A 141 4.71 -10.44 5.07
N THR A 142 4.50 -9.21 4.61
CA THR A 142 5.35 -8.57 3.59
C THR A 142 6.78 -8.37 4.09
N LEU A 143 6.97 -7.92 5.33
CA LEU A 143 8.29 -7.75 5.94
C LEU A 143 8.98 -9.09 6.16
N PHE A 144 8.25 -10.12 6.53
CA PHE A 144 8.79 -11.47 6.75
C PHE A 144 9.30 -12.07 5.44
N PHE A 145 8.45 -12.17 4.41
CA PHE A 145 8.86 -12.69 3.10
C PHE A 145 9.88 -11.77 2.41
N GLY A 146 9.74 -10.46 2.58
CA GLY A 146 10.72 -9.49 2.11
C GLY A 146 12.09 -9.73 2.72
N SER A 147 12.16 -9.94 4.03
CA SER A 147 13.41 -10.24 4.74
C SER A 147 14.06 -11.52 4.25
N ILE A 148 13.28 -12.57 3.96
CA ILE A 148 13.79 -13.80 3.34
C ILE A 148 14.35 -13.50 1.94
N GLY A 149 13.61 -12.72 1.13
CA GLY A 149 14.04 -12.31 -0.20
C GLY A 149 15.35 -11.51 -0.20
N LEU A 150 15.63 -10.75 0.86
CA LEU A 150 16.88 -9.99 0.97
C LEU A 150 18.12 -10.89 0.96
N PHE A 151 18.01 -12.16 1.38
CA PHE A 151 19.14 -13.08 1.33
C PHE A 151 19.46 -13.54 -0.10
N TYR A 152 18.52 -13.40 -1.04
CA TYR A 152 18.69 -13.73 -2.45
C TYR A 152 19.35 -12.56 -3.23
N ASN A 153 20.66 -12.42 -3.04
CA ASN A 153 21.57 -11.57 -3.83
C ASN A 153 21.14 -10.09 -4.06
N LEU A 154 21.32 -9.21 -3.05
CA LEU A 154 21.09 -7.77 -3.19
C LEU A 154 22.22 -7.04 -3.94
N PRO A 155 21.92 -6.30 -5.04
CA PRO A 155 22.95 -5.57 -5.78
C PRO A 155 23.28 -4.17 -5.22
N PHE A 156 22.41 -3.56 -4.39
CA PHE A 156 22.54 -2.13 -4.02
C PHE A 156 22.68 -1.84 -2.51
N LEU A 157 22.17 -2.70 -1.61
CA LEU A 157 22.24 -2.49 -0.14
C LEU A 157 22.51 -3.79 0.63
N PRO A 158 23.74 -4.32 0.65
CA PRO A 158 24.07 -5.59 1.30
C PRO A 158 23.81 -5.60 2.82
N TRP A 159 23.92 -4.45 3.48
CA TRP A 159 23.68 -4.30 4.92
C TRP A 159 22.20 -4.50 5.30
N LEU A 160 21.28 -4.30 4.35
CA LEU A 160 19.84 -4.43 4.59
C LEU A 160 19.46 -5.87 4.97
N LYS A 161 20.25 -6.87 4.54
CA LYS A 161 20.07 -8.29 4.91
C LYS A 161 20.10 -8.50 6.42
N TRP A 162 20.90 -7.72 7.12
CA TRP A 162 21.04 -7.80 8.57
C TRP A 162 19.95 -7.00 9.28
N VAL A 163 19.57 -5.84 8.73
CA VAL A 163 18.59 -4.94 9.36
C VAL A 163 17.14 -5.37 9.13
N GLY A 164 16.82 -5.93 7.96
CA GLY A 164 15.47 -6.39 7.60
C GLY A 164 14.83 -7.35 8.63
N PRO A 165 15.53 -8.42 9.04
CA PRO A 165 15.03 -9.33 10.08
C PRO A 165 14.75 -8.65 11.42
N PHE A 166 15.56 -7.68 11.84
CA PHE A 166 15.30 -6.92 13.08
C PHE A 166 14.05 -6.03 12.96
N ILE A 167 13.84 -5.39 11.80
CA ILE A 167 12.62 -4.62 11.53
C ILE A 167 11.40 -5.54 11.58
N ALA A 168 11.47 -6.71 10.95
CA ALA A 168 10.39 -7.69 10.98
C ALA A 168 10.09 -8.19 12.41
N ALA A 169 11.12 -8.46 13.21
CA ALA A 169 10.98 -8.86 14.62
C ALA A 169 10.37 -7.76 15.48
N ALA A 170 10.80 -6.50 15.33
CA ALA A 170 10.22 -5.37 16.03
C ALA A 170 8.73 -5.18 15.67
N ALA A 171 8.40 -5.25 14.38
CA ALA A 171 7.02 -5.15 13.91
C ALA A 171 6.15 -6.28 14.47
N TRP A 172 6.69 -7.50 14.56
CA TRP A 172 6.03 -8.66 15.15
C TRP A 172 5.72 -8.44 16.63
N ILE A 173 6.69 -7.95 17.41
CA ILE A 173 6.51 -7.67 18.84
C ILE A 173 5.38 -6.67 19.06
N ILE A 174 5.37 -5.58 18.28
CA ILE A 174 4.34 -4.54 18.35
C ILE A 174 2.93 -5.10 18.07
N TYR A 175 2.80 -6.08 17.17
CA TYR A 175 1.50 -6.69 16.86
C TYR A 175 0.93 -7.49 18.02
N PHE A 176 1.76 -8.31 18.67
CA PHE A 176 1.31 -9.23 19.70
C PHE A 176 1.31 -8.61 21.10
N HIS A 177 1.99 -7.48 21.29
CA HIS A 177 2.00 -6.71 22.54
C HIS A 177 1.51 -5.28 22.28
N PRO A 178 0.21 -5.10 21.95
CA PRO A 178 -0.39 -3.77 21.97
C PRO A 178 -0.40 -3.28 23.42
N GLY A 179 0.43 -2.28 23.72
CA GLY A 179 0.46 -1.60 25.02
C GLY A 179 -0.74 -0.72 25.28
#